data_AF-A0A6B0V9C2-F1
#
_entry.id   AF-A0A6B0V9C2-F1
#
_cell.length_a   1.000
_cell.length_b   1.000
_cell.length_c   1.000
_cell.angle_alpha   90.00
_cell.angle_beta   90.00
_cell.angle_gamma   90.00
#
_symmetry.space_group_name_H-M   'P 1'
#
loop_
_entity.id
_entity.type
_entity.pdbx_description
1 polymer ?
#
loop_
_entity_poly.entity_id
_entity_poly.type
_entity_poly.pdbx_seq_one_letter_code
_entity_poly.pdbx_strand_id
1 'polypeptide(L)'
;MLAFFQFIDELLSYVGSTGASLMILGDVNINMTSQDTDAREFNDLITQYACVNLITIPTRVTAETATTLDICLTNLEEKYTASGVFTENISDHLPIYCLSSVSKRKQKNTNELYFFREINSESLAKFYSLIERADWNAECSECSADVAYSTFLNKFKKCYDEAFPLKRANPRKKKQRKPWVTSDMYKRISDKNKTYHAFIQTRDINLLHEFKKKRNKLNSELKKAKRMYYLGKFESIYDDQRKLWETINDMSNRKQKDILIEEFLLQDKIVTCKEAADKMNQHFINVGKYLLVQVNSSGENLSIDSLMDSIVLFPVSPSEIDEIIKTLKNDSVAGEDDIKPQPIKYVASIITPVLSIKCYKAEFFQTNLKLPEFILSTKEGK
;
A
#
# COMPACT_ATOMS: atom_id res chain seq x y z
N MET A 1 36.74 -18.60 -23.10
CA MET A 1 36.93 -18.95 -21.69
C MET A 1 37.93 -18.03 -21.00
N LEU A 2 39.14 -17.84 -21.55
CA LEU A 2 40.14 -16.87 -21.06
C LEU A 2 39.58 -15.48 -20.69
N ALA A 3 38.82 -14.83 -21.59
CA ALA A 3 38.22 -13.53 -21.31
C ALA A 3 37.23 -13.53 -20.12
N PHE A 4 36.53 -14.65 -19.90
CA PHE A 4 35.61 -14.80 -18.76
C PHE A 4 36.40 -14.94 -17.45
N PHE A 5 37.48 -15.72 -17.44
CA PHE A 5 38.32 -15.86 -16.25
C PHE A 5 39.02 -14.56 -15.88
N GLN A 6 39.52 -13.83 -16.88
CA GLN A 6 40.08 -12.49 -16.64
C GLN A 6 39.05 -11.54 -16.04
N PHE A 7 37.81 -11.53 -16.55
CA PHE A 7 36.75 -10.72 -15.97
C PHE A 7 36.45 -11.07 -14.51
N ILE A 8 36.37 -12.38 -14.20
CA ILE A 8 36.13 -12.83 -12.82
C ILE A 8 37.32 -12.46 -11.91
N ASP A 9 38.55 -12.62 -12.38
CA ASP A 9 39.77 -12.23 -11.66
C ASP A 9 39.77 -10.74 -11.32
N GLU A 10 39.52 -9.87 -12.30
CA GLU A 10 39.41 -8.42 -12.12
C GLU A 10 38.29 -8.06 -11.13
N LEU A 11 37.13 -8.71 -11.23
CA LEU A 11 35.99 -8.50 -10.33
C LEU A 11 36.33 -8.90 -8.89
N LEU A 12 36.89 -10.09 -8.68
CA LEU A 12 37.23 -10.60 -7.36
C LEU A 12 38.36 -9.79 -6.72
N SER A 13 39.34 -9.35 -7.52
CA SER A 13 40.41 -8.43 -7.10
C SER A 13 39.86 -7.10 -6.61
N TYR A 14 38.94 -6.50 -7.37
CA TYR A 14 38.26 -5.26 -6.97
C TYR A 14 37.49 -5.43 -5.66
N VAL A 15 36.71 -6.50 -5.53
CA VAL A 15 35.94 -6.78 -4.31
C VAL A 15 36.86 -7.02 -3.11
N GLY A 16 37.95 -7.76 -3.29
CA GLY A 16 38.98 -7.98 -2.27
C GLY A 16 39.60 -6.66 -1.80
N SER A 17 39.87 -5.73 -2.71
CA SER A 17 40.44 -4.41 -2.40
C SER A 17 39.49 -3.52 -1.56
N THR A 18 38.18 -3.71 -1.71
CA THR A 18 37.16 -2.91 -1.00
C THR A 18 36.73 -3.53 0.33
N GLY A 19 37.08 -4.80 0.59
CA GLY A 19 36.61 -5.54 1.77
C GLY A 19 35.10 -5.81 1.77
N ALA A 20 34.44 -5.70 0.61
CA ALA A 20 33.00 -5.86 0.49
C ALA A 20 32.56 -7.34 0.59
N SER A 21 31.37 -7.57 1.16
CA SER A 21 30.72 -8.89 1.09
C SER A 21 30.20 -9.16 -0.31
N LEU A 22 30.52 -10.35 -0.83
CA LEU A 22 30.22 -10.80 -2.18
C LEU A 22 29.22 -11.94 -2.19
N MET A 23 28.28 -11.88 -3.12
CA MET A 23 27.43 -13.01 -3.49
C MET A 23 27.14 -12.95 -4.99
N ILE A 24 27.66 -13.89 -5.76
CA ILE A 24 27.46 -14.00 -7.21
C ILE A 24 26.69 -15.28 -7.48
N LEU A 25 25.58 -15.18 -8.21
CA LEU A 25 24.82 -16.34 -8.69
C LEU A 25 24.73 -16.30 -10.21
N GLY A 26 24.87 -17.46 -10.84
CA GLY A 26 24.69 -17.55 -12.29
C GLY A 26 25.05 -18.92 -12.86
N ASP A 27 24.68 -19.11 -14.12
CA ASP A 27 25.10 -20.24 -14.94
C ASP A 27 26.44 -19.89 -15.60
N VAL A 28 27.50 -20.61 -15.23
CA VAL A 28 28.84 -20.41 -15.79
C VAL A 28 29.13 -21.36 -16.96
N ASN A 29 28.23 -22.30 -17.26
CA ASN A 29 28.43 -23.34 -18.27
C ASN A 29 29.71 -24.18 -18.08
N ILE A 30 30.26 -24.21 -16.87
CA ILE A 30 31.39 -25.05 -16.47
C ILE A 30 30.86 -26.09 -15.50
N ASN A 31 31.13 -27.37 -15.77
CA ASN A 31 30.71 -28.43 -14.87
C ASN A 31 31.60 -28.46 -13.63
N MET A 32 31.14 -27.85 -12.54
CA MET A 32 31.88 -27.75 -11.28
C MET A 32 32.11 -29.10 -10.57
N THR A 33 31.44 -30.18 -11.03
CA THR A 33 31.67 -31.54 -10.54
C THR A 33 32.62 -32.36 -11.41
N SER A 34 33.04 -31.83 -12.55
CA SER A 34 34.03 -32.46 -13.42
C SER A 34 35.46 -32.22 -12.89
N GLN A 35 36.41 -33.04 -13.35
CA GLN A 35 37.85 -32.82 -13.14
C GLN A 35 38.51 -32.11 -14.34
N ASP A 36 37.70 -31.48 -15.19
CA ASP A 36 38.17 -30.81 -16.39
C ASP A 36 39.07 -29.63 -16.01
N THR A 37 39.98 -29.26 -16.93
CA THR A 37 40.94 -28.17 -16.71
C THR A 37 40.23 -26.87 -16.33
N ASP A 38 39.15 -26.54 -17.03
CA ASP A 38 38.37 -25.32 -16.81
C ASP A 38 37.75 -25.27 -15.40
N ALA A 39 37.26 -26.41 -14.89
CA ALA A 39 36.68 -26.49 -13.54
C ALA A 39 37.77 -26.35 -12.46
N ARG A 40 38.96 -26.89 -12.69
CA ARG A 40 40.10 -26.75 -11.77
C ARG A 40 40.63 -25.32 -11.74
N GLU A 41 40.90 -24.73 -12.91
CA GLU A 41 41.33 -23.34 -13.02
C GLU A 41 40.33 -22.37 -12.40
N PHE A 42 39.02 -22.59 -12.60
CA PHE A 42 38.00 -21.77 -11.98
C PHE A 42 37.93 -21.92 -10.46
N ASN A 43 38.09 -23.15 -9.93
CA ASN A 43 38.15 -23.38 -8.48
C ASN A 43 39.41 -22.75 -7.84
N ASP A 44 40.55 -22.83 -8.51
CA ASP A 44 41.80 -22.22 -8.05
C ASP A 44 41.65 -20.69 -7.99
N LEU A 45 41.05 -20.09 -9.04
CA LEU A 45 40.76 -18.66 -9.11
C LEU A 45 39.87 -18.18 -7.96
N ILE A 46 38.72 -18.83 -7.71
CA ILE A 46 37.84 -18.40 -6.61
C ILE A 46 38.49 -18.59 -5.23
N THR A 47 39.29 -19.65 -5.07
CA THR A 47 39.97 -19.96 -3.80
C THR A 47 41.05 -18.92 -3.48
N GLN A 48 41.75 -18.41 -4.50
CA GLN A 48 42.75 -17.33 -4.35
C GLN A 48 42.15 -16.07 -3.69
N TYR A 49 40.87 -15.79 -3.92
CA TYR A 49 40.15 -14.66 -3.34
C TYR A 49 39.30 -15.00 -2.11
N ALA A 50 39.59 -16.14 -1.46
CA ALA A 50 38.84 -16.66 -0.31
C ALA A 50 37.32 -16.78 -0.58
N CYS A 51 36.95 -17.01 -1.84
CA CYS A 51 35.58 -17.25 -2.25
C CYS A 51 35.31 -18.75 -2.33
N VAL A 52 34.10 -19.15 -1.98
CA VAL A 52 33.63 -20.54 -2.06
C VAL A 52 32.38 -20.64 -2.92
N ASN A 53 32.24 -21.74 -3.67
CA ASN A 53 31.00 -22.08 -4.33
C ASN A 53 30.09 -22.86 -3.36
N LEU A 54 28.94 -22.28 -3.02
CA LEU A 54 27.96 -22.89 -2.11
C LEU A 54 27.09 -23.97 -2.77
N ILE A 55 27.10 -24.10 -4.09
CA ILE A 55 26.31 -25.11 -4.81
C ILE A 55 27.22 -26.26 -5.21
N THR A 56 27.11 -27.37 -4.48
CA THR A 56 27.92 -28.58 -4.69
C THR A 56 27.13 -29.74 -5.30
N ILE A 57 25.80 -29.63 -5.37
CA ILE A 57 24.92 -30.65 -5.92
C ILE A 57 24.52 -30.33 -7.37
N PRO A 58 24.21 -31.34 -8.20
CA PRO A 58 23.85 -31.14 -9.60
C PRO A 58 22.67 -30.19 -9.80
N THR A 59 22.83 -29.24 -10.71
CA THR A 59 21.81 -28.25 -11.07
C THR A 59 21.16 -28.57 -12.39
N ARG A 60 21.77 -29.42 -13.23
CA ARG A 60 21.16 -29.95 -14.46
C ARG A 60 21.20 -31.46 -14.43
N VAL A 61 20.03 -32.09 -14.52
CA VAL A 61 19.86 -33.54 -14.36
C VAL A 61 19.06 -34.08 -15.55
N THR A 62 19.70 -34.89 -16.40
CA THR A 62 19.08 -35.59 -17.53
C THR A 62 18.74 -37.04 -17.15
N ALA A 63 18.54 -37.99 -18.08
CA ALA A 63 18.49 -39.39 -17.68
C ALA A 63 19.92 -39.94 -17.48
N GLU A 64 20.88 -39.42 -18.24
CA GLU A 64 22.22 -39.94 -18.39
C GLU A 64 23.28 -39.19 -17.56
N THR A 65 23.10 -37.89 -17.33
CA THR A 65 24.13 -37.00 -16.77
C THR A 65 23.61 -36.07 -15.67
N ALA A 66 24.40 -35.90 -14.60
CA ALA A 66 24.20 -34.86 -13.59
C ALA A 66 25.38 -33.90 -13.64
N THR A 67 25.11 -32.62 -13.88
CA THR A 67 26.14 -31.58 -13.95
C THR A 67 25.77 -30.41 -13.06
N THR A 68 26.77 -29.80 -12.43
CA THR A 68 26.62 -28.57 -11.64
C THR A 68 27.11 -27.41 -12.49
N LEU A 69 26.18 -26.67 -13.10
CA LEU A 69 26.47 -25.56 -14.02
C LEU A 69 26.15 -24.21 -13.39
N ASP A 70 25.18 -24.18 -12.48
CA ASP A 70 24.80 -22.98 -11.75
C ASP A 70 25.57 -22.92 -10.43
N ILE A 71 26.20 -21.78 -10.18
CA ILE A 71 27.05 -21.56 -9.00
C ILE A 71 26.49 -20.48 -8.09
N CYS A 72 26.94 -20.50 -6.84
CA CYS A 72 26.77 -19.39 -5.91
C CYS A 72 28.10 -19.11 -5.23
N LEU A 73 28.85 -18.11 -5.70
CA LEU A 73 30.13 -17.70 -5.12
C LEU A 73 29.91 -16.70 -3.99
N THR A 74 30.63 -16.88 -2.88
CA THR A 74 30.61 -15.91 -1.78
C THR A 74 31.93 -15.90 -1.02
N ASN A 75 32.28 -14.76 -0.45
CA ASN A 75 33.34 -14.61 0.55
C ASN A 75 32.78 -14.53 2.00
N LEU A 76 31.50 -14.85 2.17
CA LEU A 76 30.86 -14.90 3.48
C LEU A 76 31.15 -16.22 4.19
N GLU A 77 31.28 -16.17 5.51
CA GLU A 77 31.39 -17.38 6.32
C GLU A 77 30.13 -18.26 6.20
N GLU A 78 30.34 -19.58 6.25
CA GLU A 78 29.28 -20.60 6.15
C GLU A 78 28.17 -20.40 7.19
N LYS A 79 28.51 -19.96 8.41
CA LYS A 79 27.53 -19.69 9.48
C LYS A 79 26.49 -18.62 9.14
N TYR A 80 26.77 -17.78 8.15
CA TYR A 80 25.86 -16.73 7.69
C TYR A 80 25.18 -17.05 6.36
N THR A 81 25.45 -18.22 5.78
CA THR A 81 24.91 -18.60 4.48
C THR A 81 24.14 -19.91 4.54
N ALA A 82 23.14 -20.05 3.68
CA ALA A 82 22.44 -21.32 3.48
C ALA A 82 22.07 -21.44 2.01
N SER A 83 22.49 -22.52 1.35
CA SER A 83 22.24 -22.76 -0.05
C SER A 83 21.49 -24.06 -0.29
N GLY A 84 21.03 -24.27 -1.52
CA GLY A 84 20.50 -25.54 -1.96
C GLY A 84 19.87 -25.47 -3.34
N VAL A 85 19.39 -26.62 -3.79
CA VAL A 85 18.77 -26.79 -5.11
C VAL A 85 17.37 -27.34 -4.94
N PHE A 86 16.40 -26.67 -5.57
CA PHE A 86 15.02 -27.14 -5.64
C PHE A 86 14.89 -28.21 -6.71
N THR A 87 14.30 -29.34 -6.35
CA THR A 87 13.99 -30.43 -7.27
C THR A 87 12.66 -30.19 -7.97
N GLU A 88 12.41 -28.97 -8.43
CA GLU A 88 11.19 -28.58 -9.14
C GLU A 88 11.47 -28.48 -10.64
N ASN A 89 10.66 -29.14 -11.46
CA ASN A 89 10.78 -29.07 -12.92
C ASN A 89 10.17 -27.76 -13.45
N ILE A 90 10.97 -26.69 -13.44
CA ILE A 90 10.62 -25.38 -14.01
C ILE A 90 11.32 -25.20 -15.37
N SER A 91 12.62 -25.49 -15.42
CA SER A 91 13.44 -25.54 -16.64
C SER A 91 14.14 -26.91 -16.73
N ASP A 92 14.99 -27.07 -17.74
CA ASP A 92 16.03 -28.09 -17.80
C ASP A 92 17.09 -27.93 -16.69
N HIS A 93 17.28 -26.71 -16.17
CA HIS A 93 18.01 -26.44 -14.93
C HIS A 93 17.08 -26.46 -13.71
N LEU A 94 17.61 -26.99 -12.60
CA LEU A 94 17.01 -26.99 -11.28
C LEU A 94 17.28 -25.63 -10.61
N PRO A 95 16.25 -24.97 -10.05
CA PRO A 95 16.43 -23.67 -9.41
C PRO A 95 17.34 -23.77 -8.19
N ILE A 96 18.34 -22.90 -8.11
CA ILE A 96 19.20 -22.77 -6.92
C ILE A 96 18.65 -21.68 -5.98
N TYR A 97 18.93 -21.81 -4.69
CA TYR A 97 18.74 -20.74 -3.73
C TYR A 97 19.99 -20.52 -2.91
N CYS A 98 20.20 -19.26 -2.50
CA CYS A 98 21.16 -18.89 -1.49
C CYS A 98 20.54 -17.84 -0.59
N LEU A 99 20.69 -18.03 0.71
CA LEU A 99 20.25 -17.15 1.77
C LEU A 99 21.50 -16.61 2.46
N SER A 100 21.49 -15.30 2.72
CA SER A 100 22.53 -14.66 3.52
C SER A 100 21.88 -13.94 4.70
N SER A 101 22.39 -14.24 5.89
CA SER A 101 22.05 -13.54 7.13
C SER A 101 22.89 -12.27 7.24
N VAL A 102 22.66 -11.31 6.35
CA VAL A 102 23.14 -9.94 6.58
C VAL A 102 22.19 -9.30 7.57
N SER A 103 22.71 -8.89 8.74
CA SER A 103 21.94 -8.17 9.76
C SER A 103 21.52 -6.80 9.22
N LYS A 104 20.51 -6.78 8.35
CA LYS A 104 19.78 -5.56 8.06
C LYS A 104 19.01 -5.27 9.33
N ARG A 105 19.19 -4.07 9.91
CA ARG A 105 18.24 -3.51 10.88
C ARG A 105 16.87 -3.82 10.32
N LYS A 106 16.14 -4.73 10.96
CA LYS A 106 14.77 -5.04 10.54
C LYS A 106 14.08 -3.68 10.54
N GLN A 107 13.78 -3.12 9.36
CA GLN A 107 12.58 -2.31 9.26
C GLN A 107 11.54 -3.26 9.81
N LYS A 108 11.05 -2.96 11.02
CA LYS A 108 9.89 -3.67 11.54
C LYS A 108 8.87 -3.44 10.45
N ASN A 109 8.61 -4.45 9.62
CA ASN A 109 7.29 -4.65 9.09
C ASN A 109 6.45 -4.84 10.35
N THR A 110 6.10 -3.72 10.98
CA THR A 110 4.95 -3.64 11.83
C THR A 110 3.88 -4.20 10.91
N ASN A 111 3.39 -5.39 11.21
CA ASN A 111 2.03 -5.72 10.81
C ASN A 111 1.21 -4.66 11.51
N GLU A 112 1.10 -3.48 10.88
CA GLU A 112 0.43 -2.35 11.48
C GLU A 112 -0.96 -2.85 11.78
N LEU A 113 -1.28 -2.79 13.08
CA LEU A 113 -2.58 -3.20 13.56
C LEU A 113 -3.56 -2.23 12.92
N TYR A 114 -4.23 -2.68 11.87
CA TYR A 114 -5.24 -1.88 11.21
C TYR A 114 -6.53 -1.95 12.03
N PHE A 115 -7.01 -0.79 12.47
CA PHE A 115 -8.29 -0.64 13.15
C PHE A 115 -9.32 -0.10 12.16
N PHE A 116 -10.57 -0.52 12.29
CA PHE A 116 -11.67 -0.01 11.48
C PHE A 116 -12.94 0.08 12.31
N ARG A 117 -13.85 0.94 11.87
CA ARG A 117 -15.21 1.05 12.41
C ARG A 117 -16.18 0.39 11.43
N GLU A 118 -17.01 -0.51 11.95
CA GLU A 118 -17.98 -1.24 11.14
C GLU A 118 -19.29 -0.45 11.03
N ILE A 119 -19.53 0.11 9.84
CA ILE A 119 -20.76 0.85 9.53
C ILE A 119 -21.65 -0.08 8.72
N ASN A 120 -22.71 -0.56 9.36
CA ASN A 120 -23.74 -1.39 8.76
C ASN A 120 -25.13 -0.90 9.23
N SER A 121 -26.20 -1.54 8.77
CA SER A 121 -27.57 -1.14 9.12
C SER A 121 -27.84 -1.16 10.63
N GLU A 122 -27.28 -2.13 11.35
CA GLU A 122 -27.46 -2.27 12.80
C GLU A 122 -26.72 -1.18 13.57
N SER A 123 -25.45 -0.90 13.24
CA SER A 123 -24.68 0.15 13.91
C SER A 123 -25.23 1.55 13.59
N LEU A 124 -25.77 1.76 12.38
CA LEU A 124 -26.48 3.00 12.03
C LEU A 124 -27.78 3.17 12.83
N ALA A 125 -28.58 2.12 12.98
CA ALA A 125 -29.80 2.16 13.80
C ALA A 125 -29.47 2.44 15.28
N LYS A 126 -28.42 1.79 15.81
CA LYS A 126 -27.90 2.10 17.16
C LYS A 126 -27.50 3.57 17.28
N PHE A 127 -26.73 4.08 16.31
CA PHE A 127 -26.30 5.48 16.29
C PHE A 127 -27.49 6.44 16.30
N TYR A 128 -28.49 6.20 15.46
CA TYR A 128 -29.72 7.00 15.43
C TYR A 128 -30.39 7.04 16.80
N SER A 129 -30.57 5.89 17.45
CA SER A 129 -31.19 5.83 18.78
C SER A 129 -30.41 6.57 19.88
N LEU A 130 -29.07 6.59 19.79
CA LEU A 130 -28.22 7.32 20.73
C LEU A 130 -28.33 8.84 20.51
N ILE A 131 -28.36 9.27 19.25
CA ILE A 131 -28.53 10.68 18.87
C ILE A 131 -29.92 11.19 19.24
N GLU A 132 -30.96 10.38 19.06
CA GLU A 132 -32.34 10.74 19.44
C GLU A 132 -32.51 10.90 20.95
N ARG A 133 -31.88 10.04 21.75
CA ARG A 133 -31.94 10.10 23.22
C ARG A 133 -31.03 11.17 23.83
N ALA A 134 -30.09 11.70 23.07
CA ALA A 134 -29.17 12.72 23.54
C ALA A 134 -29.90 14.05 23.74
N ASP A 135 -29.73 14.66 24.92
CA ASP A 135 -30.26 16.00 25.17
C ASP A 135 -29.41 17.08 24.49
N TRP A 136 -29.84 17.58 23.35
CA TRP A 136 -29.11 18.62 22.61
C TRP A 136 -29.36 20.05 23.11
N ASN A 137 -30.29 20.23 24.06
CA ASN A 137 -30.66 21.53 24.62
C ASN A 137 -29.81 21.95 25.81
N ALA A 138 -29.10 21.00 26.43
CA ALA A 138 -28.16 21.28 27.50
C ALA A 138 -26.97 22.10 26.96
N GLU A 139 -26.81 23.30 27.50
CA GLU A 139 -25.65 24.20 27.37
C GLU A 139 -25.58 25.03 26.07
N CYS A 140 -26.07 26.28 26.16
CA CYS A 140 -25.46 27.51 25.62
C CYS A 140 -26.50 28.65 25.62
N SER A 141 -26.86 29.17 26.78
CA SER A 141 -27.46 30.52 26.87
C SER A 141 -26.40 31.62 26.82
N GLU A 142 -25.13 31.34 27.17
CA GLU A 142 -24.09 32.37 27.37
C GLU A 142 -22.66 31.98 26.90
N CYS A 143 -22.49 31.06 25.95
CA CYS A 143 -21.14 30.66 25.48
C CYS A 143 -20.87 31.10 24.04
N SER A 144 -19.59 31.31 23.69
CA SER A 144 -19.16 31.60 22.33
C SER A 144 -19.48 30.45 21.36
N ALA A 145 -19.57 30.78 20.06
CA ALA A 145 -19.78 29.84 18.96
C ALA A 145 -18.90 28.58 19.06
N ASP A 146 -17.61 28.79 19.34
CA ASP A 146 -16.61 27.73 19.39
C ASP A 146 -16.85 26.76 20.55
N VAL A 147 -17.27 27.28 21.71
CA VAL A 147 -17.62 26.47 22.87
C VAL A 147 -18.92 25.69 22.62
N ALA A 148 -19.90 26.32 21.97
CA ALA A 148 -21.15 25.66 21.60
C ALA A 148 -20.94 24.52 20.60
N TYR A 149 -20.06 24.72 19.62
CA TYR A 149 -19.71 23.74 18.60
C TYR A 149 -18.84 22.61 19.15
N SER A 150 -17.79 22.92 19.93
CA SER A 150 -16.94 21.90 20.55
C SER A 150 -17.73 20.99 21.51
N THR A 151 -18.67 21.55 22.26
CA THR A 151 -19.57 20.77 23.14
C THR A 151 -20.47 19.84 22.33
N PHE A 152 -21.07 20.35 21.24
CA PHE A 152 -21.84 19.52 20.29
C PHE A 152 -20.99 18.39 19.72
N LEU A 153 -19.81 18.71 19.19
CA LEU A 153 -18.91 17.76 18.54
C LEU A 153 -18.47 16.67 19.52
N ASN A 154 -18.13 17.03 20.76
CA ASN A 154 -17.76 16.06 21.80
C ASN A 154 -18.92 15.11 22.13
N LYS A 155 -20.15 15.62 22.23
CA LYS A 155 -21.33 14.78 22.51
C LYS A 155 -21.68 13.87 21.34
N PHE A 156 -21.63 14.42 20.12
CA PHE A 156 -21.84 13.68 18.88
C PHE A 156 -20.79 12.58 18.70
N LYS A 157 -19.51 12.90 18.93
CA LYS A 157 -18.39 11.96 18.86
C LYS A 157 -18.50 10.84 19.90
N LYS A 158 -18.96 11.12 21.12
CA LYS A 158 -19.28 10.08 22.12
C LYS A 158 -20.32 9.07 21.61
N CYS A 159 -21.43 9.57 21.06
CA CYS A 159 -22.46 8.71 20.49
C CYS A 159 -21.91 7.89 19.30
N TYR A 160 -21.06 8.51 18.48
CA TYR A 160 -20.42 7.86 17.33
C TYR A 160 -19.44 6.76 17.78
N ASP A 161 -18.61 7.04 18.78
CA ASP A 161 -17.66 6.07 19.31
C ASP A 161 -18.34 4.85 19.94
N GLU A 162 -19.48 5.07 20.60
CA GLU A 162 -20.30 4.00 21.17
C GLU A 162 -21.03 3.17 20.11
N ALA A 163 -21.53 3.80 19.05
CA ALA A 163 -22.22 3.11 17.96
C ALA A 163 -21.25 2.34 17.05
N PHE A 164 -20.06 2.90 16.82
CA PHE A 164 -19.08 2.40 15.88
C PHE A 164 -17.73 2.13 16.55
N PRO A 165 -17.63 1.20 17.52
CA PRO A 165 -16.39 0.96 18.25
C PRO A 165 -15.25 0.52 17.30
N LEU A 166 -14.02 0.93 17.62
CA LEU A 166 -12.83 0.52 16.86
C LEU A 166 -12.62 -1.00 17.00
N LYS A 167 -12.71 -1.70 15.87
CA LYS A 167 -12.46 -3.13 15.77
C LYS A 167 -11.08 -3.36 15.17
N ARG A 168 -10.35 -4.30 15.76
CA ARG A 168 -9.08 -4.77 15.19
C ARG A 168 -9.37 -5.62 13.96
N ALA A 169 -8.82 -5.25 12.80
CA ALA A 169 -8.84 -6.12 11.64
C ALA A 169 -7.86 -7.27 11.88
N ASN A 170 -8.35 -8.50 11.76
CA ASN A 170 -7.45 -9.63 11.64
C ASN A 170 -6.75 -9.53 10.27
N PRO A 171 -5.45 -9.88 10.19
CA PRO A 171 -4.76 -9.92 8.91
C PRO A 171 -5.57 -10.79 7.95
N ARG A 172 -5.98 -10.22 6.80
CA ARG A 172 -6.79 -10.93 5.82
C ARG A 172 -6.10 -12.27 5.53
N LYS A 173 -6.84 -13.37 5.62
CA LYS A 173 -6.34 -14.68 5.18
C LYS A 173 -5.79 -14.49 3.77
N LYS A 174 -4.55 -14.95 3.53
CA LYS A 174 -3.89 -14.82 2.23
C LYS A 174 -4.85 -15.33 1.17
N LYS A 175 -5.30 -14.44 0.30
CA LYS A 175 -6.23 -14.78 -0.80
C LYS A 175 -5.61 -15.92 -1.59
N GLN A 176 -6.40 -16.94 -1.92
CA GLN A 176 -5.92 -18.05 -2.74
C GLN A 176 -5.29 -17.49 -4.02
N ARG A 177 -3.98 -17.72 -4.22
CA ARG A 177 -3.20 -17.09 -5.30
C ARG A 177 -3.79 -17.41 -6.69
N LYS A 178 -4.44 -18.58 -6.82
CA LYS A 178 -5.07 -19.05 -8.06
C LYS A 178 -6.44 -19.66 -7.73
N PRO A 179 -7.53 -18.88 -7.79
CA PRO A 179 -8.87 -19.33 -7.44
C PRO A 179 -9.36 -20.54 -8.27
N TRP A 180 -8.84 -20.70 -9.49
CA TRP A 180 -9.19 -21.79 -10.40
C TRP A 180 -8.46 -23.12 -10.11
N VAL A 181 -7.61 -23.20 -9.07
CA VAL A 181 -6.88 -24.42 -8.72
C VAL A 181 -7.58 -25.09 -7.54
N THR A 182 -8.14 -26.27 -7.76
CA THR A 182 -8.86 -27.01 -6.71
C THR A 182 -7.90 -27.72 -5.75
N SER A 183 -8.41 -28.18 -4.60
CA SER A 183 -7.66 -28.99 -3.65
C SER A 183 -7.13 -30.29 -4.27
N ASP A 184 -7.90 -30.93 -5.14
CA ASP A 184 -7.46 -32.10 -5.92
C ASP A 184 -6.28 -31.78 -6.84
N MET A 185 -6.34 -30.64 -7.55
CA MET A 185 -5.23 -30.21 -8.40
C MET A 185 -3.97 -29.94 -7.59
N TYR A 186 -4.08 -29.40 -6.37
CA TYR A 186 -2.92 -29.25 -5.46
C TYR A 186 -2.33 -30.61 -5.05
N LYS A 187 -3.16 -31.62 -4.75
CA LYS A 187 -2.69 -32.98 -4.47
C LYS A 187 -1.91 -33.54 -5.65
N ARG A 188 -2.42 -33.35 -6.87
CA ARG A 188 -1.76 -33.81 -8.10
C ARG A 188 -0.50 -33.02 -8.46
N ILE A 189 -0.43 -31.72 -8.13
CA ILE A 189 0.82 -30.95 -8.20
C ILE A 189 1.86 -31.59 -7.26
N SER A 190 1.47 -31.88 -6.01
CA SER A 190 2.37 -32.52 -5.03
C SER A 190 2.82 -33.91 -5.50
N ASP A 191 1.91 -34.75 -5.97
CA ASP A 191 2.23 -36.08 -6.50
C ASP A 191 3.18 -36.00 -7.71
N LYS A 192 2.90 -35.11 -8.67
CA LYS A 192 3.79 -34.84 -9.81
C LYS A 192 5.20 -34.39 -9.34
N ASN A 193 5.29 -33.52 -8.34
CA ASN A 193 6.58 -33.07 -7.81
C ASN A 193 7.32 -34.19 -7.08
N LYS A 194 6.62 -35.04 -6.31
CA LYS A 194 7.20 -36.20 -5.63
C LYS A 194 7.79 -37.20 -6.62
N THR A 195 7.08 -37.52 -7.71
CA THR A 195 7.59 -38.41 -8.75
C THR A 195 8.85 -37.83 -9.41
N TYR A 196 8.88 -36.51 -9.67
CA TYR A 196 10.08 -35.87 -10.21
C TYR A 196 11.25 -35.89 -9.22
N HIS A 197 11.00 -35.60 -7.94
CA HIS A 197 12.02 -35.68 -6.90
C HIS A 197 12.62 -37.08 -6.79
N ALA A 198 11.77 -38.12 -6.83
CA ALA A 198 12.22 -39.51 -6.85
C ALA A 198 13.07 -39.83 -8.10
N PHE A 199 12.70 -39.30 -9.27
CA PHE A 199 13.54 -39.38 -10.47
C PHE A 199 14.90 -38.70 -10.27
N ILE A 200 14.97 -37.51 -9.68
CA ILE A 200 16.25 -36.83 -9.42
C ILE A 200 17.15 -37.67 -8.50
N GLN A 201 16.58 -38.39 -7.52
CA GLN A 201 17.33 -39.24 -6.60
C GLN A 201 17.78 -40.57 -7.20
N THR A 202 16.92 -41.23 -7.98
CA THR A 202 17.14 -42.61 -8.46
C THR A 202 17.60 -42.71 -9.90
N ARG A 203 17.34 -41.66 -10.69
CA ARG A 203 17.49 -41.60 -12.15
C ARG A 203 16.71 -42.66 -12.93
N ASP A 204 15.67 -43.25 -12.33
CA ASP A 204 14.84 -44.23 -13.02
C ASP A 204 14.02 -43.58 -14.15
N ILE A 205 14.26 -44.05 -15.38
CA ILE A 205 13.61 -43.58 -16.60
C ILE A 205 12.08 -43.80 -16.53
N ASN A 206 11.61 -44.83 -15.83
CA ASN A 206 10.19 -45.09 -15.66
C ASN A 206 9.52 -43.99 -14.83
N LEU A 207 10.17 -43.51 -13.76
CA LEU A 207 9.70 -42.36 -12.98
C LEU A 207 9.68 -41.09 -13.82
N LEU A 208 10.66 -40.89 -14.70
CA LEU A 208 10.66 -39.76 -15.64
C LEU A 208 9.48 -39.82 -16.61
N HIS A 209 9.16 -41.01 -17.14
CA HIS A 209 8.02 -41.21 -18.02
C HIS A 209 6.69 -40.99 -17.29
N GLU A 210 6.55 -41.52 -16.07
CA GLU A 210 5.39 -41.30 -15.21
C GLU A 210 5.21 -39.81 -14.89
N PHE A 211 6.30 -39.12 -14.52
CA PHE A 211 6.30 -37.68 -14.30
C PHE A 211 5.80 -36.92 -15.54
N LYS A 212 6.34 -37.21 -16.73
CA LYS A 212 5.92 -36.55 -17.99
C LYS A 212 4.44 -36.75 -18.25
N LYS A 213 3.90 -37.95 -18.02
CA LYS A 213 2.47 -38.26 -18.15
C LYS A 213 1.63 -37.46 -17.14
N LYS A 214 2.00 -37.47 -15.86
CA LYS A 214 1.32 -36.69 -14.80
C LYS A 214 1.33 -35.20 -15.12
N ARG A 215 2.49 -34.65 -15.50
CA ARG A 215 2.70 -33.23 -15.84
C ARG A 215 1.81 -32.79 -17.00
N ASN A 216 1.82 -33.53 -18.12
CA ASN A 216 1.09 -33.14 -19.32
C ASN A 216 -0.43 -33.15 -19.06
N LYS A 217 -0.94 -34.18 -18.36
CA LYS A 217 -2.35 -34.27 -17.96
C LYS A 217 -2.73 -33.09 -17.05
N LEU A 218 -1.95 -32.86 -16.00
CA LEU A 218 -2.20 -31.77 -15.05
C LEU A 218 -2.14 -30.38 -15.69
N ASN A 219 -1.18 -30.14 -16.59
CA ASN A 219 -1.05 -28.86 -17.30
C ASN A 219 -2.25 -28.57 -18.20
N SER A 220 -2.75 -29.59 -18.91
CA SER A 220 -3.97 -29.47 -19.73
C SER A 220 -5.17 -29.07 -18.87
N GLU A 221 -5.34 -29.73 -17.72
CA GLU A 221 -6.44 -29.45 -16.81
C GLU A 221 -6.32 -28.08 -16.12
N LEU A 222 -5.11 -27.67 -15.70
CA LEU A 222 -4.84 -26.32 -15.17
C LEU A 222 -5.17 -25.24 -16.20
N LYS A 223 -4.84 -25.46 -17.48
CA LYS A 223 -5.17 -24.53 -18.57
C LYS A 223 -6.68 -24.45 -18.78
N LYS A 224 -7.38 -25.59 -18.77
CA LYS A 224 -8.84 -25.64 -18.89
C LYS A 224 -9.52 -24.94 -17.71
N ALA A 225 -9.11 -25.23 -16.48
CA ALA A 225 -9.66 -24.61 -15.28
C ALA A 225 -9.47 -23.09 -15.27
N LYS A 226 -8.26 -22.61 -15.63
CA LYS A 226 -7.98 -21.17 -15.76
C LYS A 226 -8.91 -20.52 -16.78
N ARG A 227 -9.10 -21.14 -17.95
CA ARG A 227 -10.00 -20.63 -19.00
C ARG A 227 -11.44 -20.54 -18.52
N MET A 228 -11.99 -21.62 -17.97
CA MET A 228 -13.37 -21.66 -17.50
C MET A 228 -13.63 -20.63 -16.40
N TYR A 229 -12.69 -20.46 -15.46
CA TYR A 229 -12.79 -19.46 -14.41
C TYR A 229 -12.89 -18.04 -14.95
N TYR A 230 -12.00 -17.65 -15.87
CA TYR A 230 -12.02 -16.29 -16.41
C TYR A 230 -13.22 -16.05 -17.34
N LEU A 231 -13.65 -17.05 -18.11
CA LEU A 231 -14.88 -16.94 -18.90
C LEU A 231 -16.10 -16.66 -18.01
N GLY A 232 -16.33 -17.49 -16.99
CA GLY A 232 -17.45 -17.28 -16.07
C GLY A 232 -17.33 -15.97 -15.27
N LYS A 233 -16.10 -15.57 -14.91
CA LYS A 233 -15.87 -14.27 -14.25
C LYS A 233 -16.26 -13.11 -15.17
N PHE A 234 -15.86 -13.15 -16.44
CA PHE A 234 -16.18 -12.10 -17.40
C PHE A 234 -17.68 -12.05 -17.74
N GLU A 235 -18.33 -13.20 -17.87
CA GLU A 235 -19.79 -13.28 -18.04
C GLU A 235 -20.53 -12.62 -16.87
N SER A 236 -20.08 -12.84 -15.62
CA SER A 236 -20.72 -12.27 -14.42
C SER A 236 -20.55 -10.75 -14.24
N ILE A 237 -19.61 -10.12 -14.95
CA ILE A 237 -19.29 -8.69 -14.79
C ILE A 237 -19.45 -7.91 -16.10
N TYR A 238 -20.08 -8.51 -17.11
CA TYR A 238 -20.14 -7.96 -18.47
C TYR A 238 -20.69 -6.53 -18.52
N ASP A 239 -21.73 -6.23 -17.73
CA ASP A 239 -22.37 -4.91 -17.68
C ASP A 239 -21.65 -3.90 -16.78
N ASP A 240 -20.65 -4.33 -16.00
CA ASP A 240 -19.90 -3.48 -15.07
C ASP A 240 -18.51 -3.15 -15.64
N GLN A 241 -18.44 -2.08 -16.42
CA GLN A 241 -17.20 -1.62 -17.08
C GLN A 241 -16.06 -1.41 -16.09
N ARG A 242 -16.36 -0.93 -14.87
CA ARG A 242 -15.34 -0.70 -13.84
C ARG A 242 -14.74 -2.03 -13.40
N LYS A 243 -15.57 -3.02 -13.03
CA LYS A 243 -15.11 -4.35 -12.63
C LYS A 243 -14.39 -5.09 -13.76
N LEU A 244 -14.81 -4.86 -15.00
CA LEU A 244 -14.16 -5.40 -16.19
C LEU A 244 -12.72 -4.92 -16.28
N TRP A 245 -12.50 -3.60 -16.24
CA TRP A 245 -11.17 -2.99 -16.28
C TRP A 245 -10.31 -3.35 -15.08
N GLU A 246 -10.88 -3.38 -13.86
CA GLU A 246 -10.20 -3.87 -12.66
C GLU A 246 -9.70 -5.31 -12.86
N THR A 247 -10.53 -6.18 -13.45
CA THR A 247 -10.20 -7.59 -13.73
C THR A 247 -9.13 -7.74 -14.82
N ILE A 248 -9.15 -6.91 -15.86
CA ILE A 248 -8.11 -6.88 -16.92
C ILE A 248 -6.78 -6.38 -16.35
N ASN A 249 -6.81 -5.33 -15.53
CA ASN A 249 -5.62 -4.77 -14.89
C ASN A 249 -4.98 -5.77 -13.92
N ASP A 250 -5.80 -6.47 -13.13
CA ASP A 250 -5.35 -7.56 -12.27
C ASP A 250 -4.68 -8.69 -13.07
N MET A 251 -5.19 -9.03 -14.27
CA MET A 251 -4.58 -10.05 -15.14
C MET A 251 -3.30 -9.59 -15.81
N SER A 252 -3.21 -8.30 -16.16
CA SER A 252 -2.10 -7.73 -16.90
C SER A 252 -0.88 -7.43 -16.02
N ASN A 253 -0.96 -7.71 -14.71
CA ASN A 253 0.07 -7.37 -13.72
C ASN A 253 0.50 -5.89 -13.77
N ARG A 254 -0.36 -5.00 -14.30
CA ARG A 254 -0.13 -3.55 -14.42
C ARG A 254 -0.37 -2.83 -13.10
N LYS A 255 -0.07 -3.48 -11.98
CA LYS A 255 -0.14 -2.80 -10.69
C LYS A 255 0.97 -1.76 -10.69
N GLN A 256 0.58 -0.51 -10.86
CA GLN A 256 1.45 0.61 -10.54
C GLN A 256 1.88 0.37 -9.09
N LYS A 257 3.18 0.26 -8.83
CA LYS A 257 3.65 0.25 -7.45
C LYS A 257 3.19 1.57 -6.88
N ASP A 258 2.39 1.54 -5.82
CA ASP A 258 2.18 2.72 -5.00
C ASP A 258 3.57 3.09 -4.46
N ILE A 259 4.17 4.09 -5.09
CA ILE A 259 5.43 4.64 -4.61
C ILE A 259 5.02 5.40 -3.35
N LEU A 260 5.32 4.81 -2.21
CA LEU A 260 5.32 5.53 -0.94
C LEU A 260 6.41 6.61 -1.06
N ILE A 261 5.97 7.83 -1.34
CA ILE A 261 6.83 9.00 -1.26
C ILE A 261 6.93 9.30 0.23
N GLU A 262 8.06 8.95 0.84
CA GLU A 262 8.31 9.17 2.28
C GLU A 262 8.98 10.53 2.53
N GLU A 263 9.57 11.11 1.47
CA GLU A 263 10.45 12.27 1.54
C GLU A 263 10.16 13.23 0.38
N PHE A 264 10.05 14.53 0.70
CA PHE A 264 9.87 15.62 -0.26
C PHE A 264 11.11 16.51 -0.27
N LEU A 265 11.51 16.99 -1.44
CA LEU A 265 12.52 18.04 -1.57
C LEU A 265 11.81 19.40 -1.53
N LEU A 266 12.04 20.17 -0.47
CA LEU A 266 11.44 21.49 -0.29
C LEU A 266 12.56 22.48 0.03
N GLN A 267 12.88 23.36 -0.93
CA GLN A 267 13.99 24.34 -0.84
C GLN A 267 15.32 23.68 -0.44
N ASP A 268 15.77 22.69 -1.23
CA ASP A 268 17.03 21.95 -1.05
C ASP A 268 17.18 21.19 0.28
N LYS A 269 16.08 20.99 1.02
CA LYS A 269 16.04 20.12 2.20
C LYS A 269 15.07 18.98 2.00
N ILE A 270 15.52 17.79 2.37
CA ILE A 270 14.69 16.60 2.45
C ILE A 270 13.81 16.73 3.70
N VAL A 271 12.50 16.68 3.54
CA VAL A 271 11.50 16.77 4.61
C VAL A 271 10.55 15.58 4.56
N THR A 272 10.05 15.18 5.73
CA THR A 272 9.05 14.11 5.83
C THR A 272 7.67 14.58 5.33
N CYS A 273 6.77 13.65 5.00
CA CYS A 273 5.40 13.97 4.58
C CYS A 273 4.65 14.88 5.57
N LYS A 274 4.85 14.65 6.87
CA LYS A 274 4.20 15.45 7.93
C LYS A 274 4.71 16.88 7.91
N GLU A 275 6.01 17.07 7.85
CA GLU A 275 6.63 18.40 7.81
C GLU A 275 6.25 19.17 6.53
N ALA A 276 6.12 18.46 5.40
CA ALA A 276 5.65 19.05 4.16
C ALA A 276 4.19 19.54 4.29
N ALA A 277 3.30 18.71 4.85
CA ALA A 277 1.91 19.07 5.10
C ALA A 277 1.78 20.25 6.08
N ASP A 278 2.55 20.24 7.17
CA ASP A 278 2.57 21.32 8.16
C ASP A 278 3.04 22.64 7.53
N LYS A 279 4.09 22.62 6.69
CA LYS A 279 4.56 23.80 5.95
C LYS A 279 3.54 24.31 4.94
N MET A 280 2.87 23.42 4.20
CA MET A 280 1.78 23.82 3.31
C MET A 280 0.65 24.48 4.10
N ASN A 281 0.25 23.89 5.23
CA ASN A 281 -0.79 24.46 6.08
C ASN A 281 -0.39 25.84 6.62
N GLN A 282 0.84 25.99 7.12
CA GLN A 282 1.39 27.28 7.57
C GLN A 282 1.40 28.33 6.45
N HIS A 283 1.72 27.92 5.22
CA HIS A 283 1.63 28.83 4.07
C HIS A 283 0.18 29.31 3.89
N PHE A 284 -0.79 28.42 3.74
CA PHE A 284 -2.19 28.80 3.50
C PHE A 284 -2.80 29.63 4.64
N ILE A 285 -2.47 29.32 5.90
CA ILE A 285 -2.93 30.10 7.06
C ILE A 285 -2.36 31.53 7.03
N ASN A 286 -1.12 31.70 6.58
CA ASN A 286 -0.43 32.99 6.66
C ASN A 286 -0.48 33.81 5.36
N VAL A 287 -0.86 33.24 4.21
CA VAL A 287 -1.01 33.95 2.93
C VAL A 287 -1.89 35.21 3.09
N GLY A 288 -3.01 35.11 3.81
CA GLY A 288 -3.87 36.26 4.06
C GLY A 288 -3.18 37.39 4.85
N LYS A 289 -2.34 37.06 5.84
CA LYS A 289 -1.58 38.05 6.61
C LYS A 289 -0.52 38.74 5.75
N TYR A 290 0.16 37.99 4.89
CA TYR A 290 1.16 38.56 3.97
C TYR A 290 0.53 39.49 2.94
N LEU A 291 -0.66 39.16 2.43
CA LEU A 291 -1.41 40.02 1.52
C LEU A 291 -1.88 41.31 2.20
N LEU A 292 -2.38 41.24 3.44
CA LEU A 292 -2.78 42.42 4.22
C LEU A 292 -1.62 43.39 4.50
N VAL A 293 -0.43 42.85 4.79
CA VAL A 293 0.77 43.66 5.00
C VAL A 293 1.20 44.39 3.73
N GLN A 294 1.04 43.77 2.54
CA GLN A 294 1.36 44.44 1.27
C GLN A 294 0.39 45.58 0.94
N VAL A 295 -0.91 45.42 1.26
CA VAL A 295 -1.94 46.44 0.99
C VAL A 295 -1.79 47.67 1.91
N ASN A 296 -1.36 47.49 3.16
CA ASN A 296 -1.18 48.59 4.12
C ASN A 296 0.07 49.47 3.84
N SER A 297 0.92 49.11 2.87
CA SER A 297 2.14 49.87 2.51
C SER A 297 1.87 51.04 1.56
N SER A 298 0.70 51.09 0.93
CA SER A 298 0.25 52.19 0.06
C SER A 298 -0.89 52.92 0.76
N GLY A 299 -0.51 53.82 1.67
CA GLY A 299 -1.44 54.69 2.40
C GLY A 299 -2.05 55.74 1.49
N GLU A 300 -3.11 55.38 0.77
CA GLU A 300 -4.11 56.35 0.34
C GLU A 300 -5.34 56.18 1.25
N ASN A 301 -5.64 57.21 2.04
CA ASN A 301 -6.89 57.29 2.79
C ASN A 301 -8.04 57.42 1.78
N LEU A 302 -8.55 56.28 1.32
CA LEU A 302 -9.82 56.22 0.62
C LEU A 302 -10.91 56.55 1.64
N SER A 303 -11.55 57.71 1.48
CA SER A 303 -12.82 57.99 2.14
C SER A 303 -13.81 56.93 1.67
N ILE A 304 -14.18 56.02 2.57
CA ILE A 304 -15.26 55.08 2.36
C ILE A 304 -16.54 55.91 2.47
N ASP A 305 -17.06 56.38 1.33
CA ASP A 305 -18.46 56.77 1.26
C ASP A 305 -19.28 55.58 1.74
N SER A 306 -20.17 55.80 2.73
CA SER A 306 -20.83 54.74 3.48
C SER A 306 -21.33 53.64 2.54
N LEU A 307 -20.73 52.45 2.63
CA LEU A 307 -21.20 51.28 1.91
C LEU A 307 -22.66 51.03 2.32
N MET A 308 -23.59 51.23 1.38
CA MET A 308 -25.00 50.92 1.60
C MET A 308 -25.26 49.41 1.64
N ASP A 309 -24.27 48.58 1.29
CA ASP A 309 -24.40 47.13 1.28
C ASP A 309 -23.69 46.51 2.49
N SER A 310 -24.39 46.53 3.63
CA SER A 310 -24.07 45.71 4.79
C SER A 310 -24.07 44.22 4.38
N ILE A 311 -23.01 43.48 4.71
CA ILE A 311 -23.09 42.01 4.76
C ILE A 311 -24.00 41.67 5.93
N VAL A 312 -25.27 41.42 5.61
CA VAL A 312 -26.24 40.84 6.54
C VAL A 312 -26.11 39.33 6.40
N LEU A 313 -25.55 38.69 7.42
CA LEU A 313 -25.62 37.24 7.55
C LEU A 313 -27.02 36.87 8.04
N PHE A 314 -27.69 36.00 7.30
CA PHE A 314 -29.01 35.50 7.68
C PHE A 314 -28.86 34.24 8.53
N PRO A 315 -29.77 34.02 9.49
CA PRO A 315 -29.80 32.80 10.28
C PRO A 315 -29.83 31.57 9.38
N VAL A 316 -28.86 30.68 9.57
CA VAL A 316 -28.81 29.41 8.83
C VAL A 316 -30.07 28.60 9.13
N SER A 317 -30.78 28.19 8.08
CA SER A 317 -31.96 27.36 8.19
C SER A 317 -31.59 25.87 8.31
N PRO A 318 -32.43 25.05 8.97
CA PRO A 318 -32.25 23.61 8.95
C PRO A 318 -32.19 23.06 7.51
N SER A 319 -33.03 23.55 6.60
CA SER A 319 -33.06 23.05 5.22
C SER A 319 -31.73 23.21 4.50
N GLU A 320 -31.05 24.34 4.68
CA GLU A 320 -29.72 24.59 4.09
C GLU A 320 -28.67 23.59 4.61
N ILE A 321 -28.68 23.30 5.90
CA ILE A 321 -27.75 22.33 6.51
C ILE A 321 -28.02 20.92 5.98
N ASP A 322 -29.29 20.53 5.84
CA ASP A 322 -29.67 19.22 5.30
C ASP A 322 -29.24 19.05 3.84
N GLU A 323 -29.39 20.10 3.02
CA GLU A 323 -28.90 20.11 1.63
C GLU A 323 -27.38 19.94 1.56
N ILE A 324 -26.62 20.67 2.39
CA ILE A 324 -25.17 20.54 2.48
C ILE A 324 -24.77 19.11 2.87
N ILE A 325 -25.41 18.54 3.89
CA ILE A 325 -25.13 17.17 4.36
C ILE A 325 -25.37 16.16 3.23
N LYS A 326 -26.43 16.33 2.42
CA LYS A 326 -26.75 15.45 1.29
C LYS A 326 -25.66 15.44 0.22
N THR A 327 -24.96 16.56 0.00
CA THR A 327 -23.88 16.66 -1.01
C THR A 327 -22.63 15.85 -0.65
N LEU A 328 -22.44 15.48 0.64
CA LEU A 328 -21.25 14.74 1.07
C LEU A 328 -21.15 13.38 0.38
N LYS A 329 -19.97 12.94 -0.05
CA LYS A 329 -19.82 11.59 -0.63
C LYS A 329 -19.69 10.55 0.48
N ASN A 330 -20.43 9.44 0.38
CA ASN A 330 -20.40 8.39 1.40
C ASN A 330 -19.04 7.68 1.50
N ASP A 331 -18.31 7.62 0.38
CA ASP A 331 -17.02 6.92 0.26
C ASP A 331 -15.82 7.81 0.62
N SER A 332 -16.05 9.04 1.07
CA SER A 332 -14.99 9.93 1.51
C SER A 332 -14.27 9.37 2.75
N VAL A 333 -12.97 9.66 2.83
CA VAL A 333 -12.17 9.40 4.03
C VAL A 333 -12.73 10.24 5.18
N ALA A 334 -12.65 9.71 6.41
CA ALA A 334 -13.00 10.48 7.59
C ALA A 334 -12.10 11.73 7.70
N GLY A 335 -12.67 12.83 8.19
CA GLY A 335 -11.92 14.05 8.45
C GLY A 335 -11.02 13.91 9.68
N GLU A 336 -10.47 15.04 10.14
CA GLU A 336 -9.70 15.12 11.39
C GLU A 336 -10.48 14.62 12.63
N ASP A 337 -11.81 14.66 12.55
CA ASP A 337 -12.72 14.19 13.59
C ASP A 337 -12.87 12.66 13.67
N ASP A 338 -12.33 11.90 12.71
CA ASP A 338 -12.53 10.46 12.50
C ASP A 338 -13.98 10.03 12.21
N ILE A 339 -14.82 10.97 11.76
CA ILE A 339 -16.24 10.74 11.47
C ILE A 339 -16.46 10.58 9.96
N LYS A 340 -17.18 9.53 9.57
CA LYS A 340 -17.54 9.31 8.16
C LYS A 340 -18.84 10.05 7.79
N PRO A 341 -19.00 10.48 6.52
CA PRO A 341 -20.22 11.17 6.09
C PRO A 341 -21.50 10.33 6.14
N GLN A 342 -21.40 9.02 5.93
CA GLN A 342 -22.59 8.15 5.89
C GLN A 342 -23.40 8.17 7.21
N PRO A 343 -22.80 8.00 8.40
CA PRO A 343 -23.50 8.18 9.67
C PRO A 343 -24.10 9.58 9.87
N ILE A 344 -23.43 10.65 9.43
CA ILE A 344 -23.94 12.03 9.54
C ILE A 344 -25.24 12.17 8.74
N LYS A 345 -25.26 11.71 7.48
CA LYS A 345 -26.47 11.71 6.65
C LYS A 345 -27.62 10.93 7.27
N TYR A 346 -27.31 9.83 7.94
CA TYR A 346 -28.33 8.95 8.53
C TYR A 346 -29.09 9.62 9.68
N VAL A 347 -28.44 10.55 10.40
CA VAL A 347 -29.05 11.29 11.53
C VAL A 347 -29.33 12.76 11.22
N ALA A 348 -29.18 13.19 9.96
CA ALA A 348 -29.33 14.58 9.52
C ALA A 348 -30.61 15.23 10.06
N SER A 349 -31.75 14.54 9.93
CA SER A 349 -33.05 15.01 10.43
C SER A 349 -33.07 15.44 11.91
N ILE A 350 -32.24 14.84 12.76
CA ILE A 350 -32.17 15.17 14.19
C ILE A 350 -31.14 16.28 14.46
N ILE A 351 -29.98 16.23 13.80
CA ILE A 351 -28.86 17.15 14.10
C ILE A 351 -29.00 18.51 13.41
N THR A 352 -29.69 18.56 12.28
CA THR A 352 -29.84 19.75 11.45
C THR A 352 -30.50 20.91 12.21
N PRO A 353 -31.63 20.73 12.94
CA PRO A 353 -32.20 21.78 13.79
C PRO A 353 -31.29 22.20 14.95
N VAL A 354 -30.51 21.26 15.49
CA VAL A 354 -29.57 21.54 16.60
C VAL A 354 -28.42 22.43 16.12
N LEU A 355 -27.90 22.15 14.92
CA LEU A 355 -26.83 22.91 14.29
C LEU A 355 -27.31 24.31 13.87
N SER A 356 -28.51 24.45 13.30
CA SER A 356 -29.05 25.77 12.92
C SER A 356 -29.18 26.71 14.12
N ILE A 357 -29.65 26.22 15.27
CA ILE A 357 -29.76 27.00 16.51
C ILE A 357 -28.39 27.45 17.02
N LYS A 358 -27.37 26.59 16.91
CA LYS A 358 -26.01 26.88 17.37
C LYS A 358 -25.26 27.84 16.42
N CYS A 359 -25.47 27.72 15.11
CA CYS A 359 -24.96 28.67 14.12
C CYS A 359 -25.59 30.07 14.29
N TYR A 360 -26.88 30.14 14.58
CA TYR A 360 -27.56 31.42 14.84
C TYR A 360 -27.03 32.16 16.08
N LYS A 361 -26.70 31.44 17.16
CA LYS A 361 -26.13 32.06 18.38
C LYS A 361 -24.69 32.52 18.21
N ALA A 362 -23.92 31.89 17.32
CA ALA A 362 -22.56 32.31 16.99
C ALA A 362 -22.54 33.72 16.38
N GLU A 363 -23.49 34.00 15.49
CA GLU A 363 -23.64 35.28 14.79
C GLU A 363 -24.11 36.39 15.76
N PHE A 364 -25.00 36.08 16.70
CA PHE A 364 -25.49 37.03 17.71
C PHE A 364 -24.42 37.47 18.73
N PHE A 365 -23.37 36.67 18.94
CA PHE A 365 -22.22 37.08 19.75
C PHE A 365 -21.14 37.83 18.96
N GLN A 366 -21.09 37.67 17.62
CA GLN A 366 -20.21 38.47 16.77
C GLN A 366 -20.75 39.89 16.48
N THR A 367 -22.04 40.16 16.73
CA THR A 367 -22.60 41.53 16.62
C THR A 367 -22.05 42.54 17.64
N ASN A 368 -21.22 42.12 18.61
CA ASN A 368 -20.45 43.04 19.47
C ASN A 368 -18.96 43.16 19.10
N LEU A 369 -18.50 42.50 18.03
CA LEU A 369 -17.22 42.82 17.43
C LEU A 369 -17.41 43.94 16.41
N LYS A 370 -16.83 45.11 16.71
CA LYS A 370 -16.43 46.06 15.68
C LYS A 370 -15.46 45.36 14.73
N LEU A 371 -15.97 44.78 13.65
CA LEU A 371 -15.15 44.26 12.57
C LEU A 371 -14.86 45.39 11.57
N PRO A 372 -13.60 45.55 11.14
CA PRO A 372 -13.23 46.51 10.11
C PRO A 372 -13.81 46.07 8.76
N GLU A 373 -14.33 47.05 8.01
CA GLU A 373 -14.90 46.91 6.68
C GLU A 373 -13.91 46.26 5.69
N PHE A 374 -14.37 45.27 4.93
CA PHE A 374 -13.67 44.71 3.79
C PHE A 374 -14.54 44.86 2.53
N ILE A 375 -14.01 45.52 1.50
CA ILE A 375 -14.61 45.60 0.16
C ILE A 375 -13.84 44.66 -0.78
N LEU A 376 -14.58 43.81 -1.51
CA LEU A 376 -14.08 43.01 -2.62
C LEU A 376 -14.03 43.85 -3.91
N SER A 377 -12.89 43.86 -4.60
CA SER A 377 -12.79 44.35 -5.98
C SER A 377 -12.66 43.18 -6.96
N THR A 378 -13.66 43.03 -7.82
CA THR A 378 -13.56 42.28 -9.08
C THR A 378 -12.91 43.18 -10.12
N LYS A 379 -11.77 42.76 -10.69
CA LYS A 379 -11.26 43.36 -11.93
C LYS A 379 -11.87 42.66 -13.14
N GLU A 380 -12.75 43.39 -13.82
CA GLU A 380 -13.05 43.15 -15.25
C GLU A 380 -11.85 43.57 -16.11
N GLY A 381 -11.81 43.02 -17.32
CA GLY A 381 -10.61 42.83 -18.11
C GLY A 381 -9.93 44.09 -18.65
N LYS A 382 -8.63 43.94 -18.90
CA LYS A 382 -8.04 44.01 -20.24
C LYS A 382 -6.78 43.16 -20.31
#